data_AF-A0AAU9P4S1-F1
#
_entry.id   AF-A0AAU9P4S1-F1
#
_cell.length_a   1.000
_cell.length_b   1.000
_cell.length_c   1.000
_cell.angle_alpha   90.00
_cell.angle_beta   90.00
_cell.angle_gamma   90.00
#
_symmetry.space_group_name_H-M   'P 1'
#
loop_
_entity.id
_entity.type
_entity.pdbx_description
1 polymer ?
#
loop_
_entity_poly.entity_id
_entity_poly.type
_entity_poly.pdbx_seq_one_letter_code
_entity_poly.pdbx_strand_id
1 'polypeptide(L)'
;MGLEGNKQTTLSNDQKNTTEKKSNPKLTLLPLIALIFYEVSGGPFGVEDSVKSGGGALLSLLGFLIFPIFWSIPEALITAELATSFPENGGYVIWISSAFGPFWGFQEGFWKWFSGVMDNALYPVLFLDYLKQSLPIFDQLYARIPTLLAITILLTYLNYRGLHIVGFSAVLLASFSLLPFAVMVFFQSQNPA
;
A
#
# COMPACT_ATOMS: atom_id res chain seq x y z
N MET A 1 -49.60 -35.65 32.04
CA MET A 1 -49.64 -34.44 31.20
C MET A 1 -48.57 -33.49 31.73
N GLY A 2 -47.40 -33.37 31.07
CA GLY A 2 -46.38 -32.43 31.57
C GLY A 2 -44.91 -32.59 31.15
N LEU A 3 -44.49 -33.63 30.39
CA LEU A 3 -43.05 -33.83 30.11
C LEU A 3 -42.63 -33.82 28.63
N GLU A 4 -43.56 -33.68 27.67
CA GLU A 4 -43.20 -33.57 26.25
C GLU A 4 -43.05 -32.11 25.76
N GLY A 5 -43.45 -31.13 26.58
CA GLY A 5 -43.41 -29.71 26.22
C GLY A 5 -42.05 -29.01 26.35
N ASN A 6 -40.99 -29.71 26.76
CA ASN A 6 -39.67 -29.08 27.03
C ASN A 6 -38.52 -29.57 26.13
N LYS A 7 -38.76 -30.57 25.27
CA LYS A 7 -37.78 -31.00 24.25
C LYS A 7 -37.89 -30.21 22.93
N GLN A 8 -39.03 -29.59 22.68
CA GLN A 8 -39.25 -28.80 21.47
C GLN A 8 -38.80 -27.33 21.64
N THR A 9 -38.76 -26.87 22.89
CA THR A 9 -38.31 -25.51 23.26
C THR A 9 -36.78 -25.39 23.24
N THR A 10 -36.05 -26.49 23.43
CA THR A 10 -34.58 -26.51 23.39
C THR A 10 -34.01 -26.63 21.98
N LEU A 11 -34.71 -27.27 21.03
CA LEU A 11 -34.27 -27.33 19.62
C LEU A 11 -34.59 -26.06 18.82
N SER A 12 -35.45 -25.17 19.33
CA SER A 12 -35.80 -23.92 18.64
C SER A 12 -34.84 -22.75 18.98
N ASN A 13 -34.04 -22.86 20.05
CA ASN A 13 -33.17 -21.77 20.50
C ASN A 13 -31.71 -21.85 20.00
N ASP A 14 -31.30 -22.99 19.43
CA ASP A 14 -29.95 -23.15 18.84
C ASP A 14 -29.84 -22.57 17.42
N GLN A 15 -30.94 -22.09 16.84
CA GLN A 15 -30.98 -21.53 15.48
C GLN A 15 -30.97 -19.99 15.43
N LYS A 16 -30.89 -19.29 16.56
CA LYS A 16 -30.96 -17.81 16.61
C LYS A 16 -29.67 -17.11 17.03
N ASN A 17 -28.54 -17.81 16.99
CA ASN A 17 -27.21 -17.23 17.11
C ASN A 17 -26.34 -17.57 15.90
N THR A 18 -26.90 -17.51 14.69
CA THR A 18 -26.06 -17.11 13.55
C THR A 18 -25.78 -15.63 13.73
N THR A 19 -24.76 -15.31 14.53
CA THR A 19 -24.06 -14.04 14.42
C THR A 19 -23.69 -13.95 12.95
N GLU A 20 -24.46 -13.17 12.17
CA GLU A 20 -24.11 -12.84 10.80
C GLU A 20 -22.69 -12.31 10.87
N LYS A 21 -21.74 -13.15 10.48
CA LYS A 21 -20.34 -12.79 10.38
C LYS A 21 -20.31 -11.80 9.23
N LYS A 22 -20.57 -10.53 9.54
CA LYS A 22 -20.52 -9.40 8.61
C LYS A 22 -19.24 -9.58 7.84
N SER A 23 -19.36 -10.05 6.59
CA SER A 23 -18.19 -10.31 5.77
C SER A 23 -17.58 -8.93 5.55
N ASN A 24 -16.47 -8.64 6.24
CA ASN A 24 -15.69 -7.45 5.96
C ASN A 24 -15.53 -7.38 4.44
N PRO A 25 -15.87 -6.25 3.80
CA PRO A 25 -15.83 -6.15 2.34
C PRO A 25 -14.42 -6.54 1.90
N LYS A 26 -14.32 -7.68 1.21
CA LYS A 26 -13.05 -8.17 0.70
C LYS A 26 -12.63 -7.20 -0.41
N LEU A 27 -11.41 -6.70 -0.34
CA LEU A 27 -10.83 -5.92 -1.43
C LEU A 27 -10.91 -6.75 -2.72
N THR A 28 -11.45 -6.16 -3.77
CA THR A 28 -11.43 -6.77 -5.10
C THR A 28 -9.99 -6.77 -5.65
N LEU A 29 -9.71 -7.65 -6.62
CA LEU A 29 -8.35 -7.86 -7.14
C LEU A 29 -7.69 -6.57 -7.62
N LEU A 30 -8.44 -5.70 -8.30
CA LEU A 30 -7.89 -4.47 -8.86
C LEU A 30 -7.47 -3.44 -7.78
N PRO A 31 -8.32 -3.08 -6.80
CA PRO A 31 -7.88 -2.32 -5.62
C PRO A 31 -6.72 -2.98 -4.87
N LEU A 32 -6.68 -4.31 -4.78
CA LEU A 32 -5.56 -5.01 -4.14
C LEU A 32 -4.24 -4.79 -4.89
N ILE A 33 -4.24 -4.95 -6.22
CA ILE A 33 -3.06 -4.68 -7.06
C ILE A 33 -2.63 -3.22 -6.93
N ALA A 34 -3.57 -2.29 -6.99
CA ALA A 34 -3.27 -0.87 -6.85
C ALA A 34 -2.68 -0.55 -5.46
N LEU A 35 -3.21 -1.15 -4.40
CA LEU A 35 -2.70 -0.99 -3.05
C LEU A 35 -1.26 -1.53 -2.92
N ILE A 36 -0.98 -2.72 -3.45
CA ILE A 36 0.38 -3.29 -3.46
C ILE A 36 1.34 -2.40 -4.25
N PHE A 37 0.93 -1.96 -5.44
CA PHE A 37 1.74 -1.05 -6.27
C PHE A 37 2.09 0.24 -5.53
N TYR A 38 1.10 0.88 -4.88
CA TYR A 38 1.32 2.12 -4.16
C TYR A 38 2.07 1.95 -2.84
N GLU A 39 1.89 0.82 -2.15
CA GLU A 39 2.65 0.49 -0.95
C GLU A 39 4.14 0.38 -1.27
N VAL A 40 4.49 -0.30 -2.36
CA VAL A 40 5.89 -0.61 -2.70
C VAL A 40 6.57 0.52 -3.47
N SER A 41 5.88 1.12 -4.44
CA SER A 41 6.52 2.06 -5.37
C SER A 41 6.31 3.53 -5.01
N GLY A 42 5.21 3.89 -4.32
CA GLY A 42 4.87 5.29 -4.05
C GLY A 42 4.65 6.17 -5.31
N GLY A 43 4.79 5.62 -6.52
CA GLY A 43 4.86 6.35 -7.79
C GLY A 43 6.30 6.67 -8.23
N PRO A 44 6.51 7.20 -9.45
CA PRO A 44 7.85 7.45 -10.01
C PRO A 44 8.55 8.68 -9.40
N PHE A 45 8.09 9.19 -8.26
CA PHE A 45 8.57 10.44 -7.69
C PHE A 45 9.89 10.20 -6.93
N GLY A 46 10.93 11.00 -7.22
CA GLY A 46 12.24 10.90 -6.58
C GLY A 46 13.26 10.11 -7.41
N VAL A 47 12.83 9.50 -8.51
CA VAL A 47 13.73 8.85 -9.48
C VAL A 47 14.61 9.86 -10.21
N GLU A 48 14.20 11.13 -10.25
CA GLU A 48 14.94 12.22 -10.85
C GLU A 48 16.30 12.42 -10.19
N ASP A 49 16.36 12.25 -8.86
CA ASP A 49 17.61 12.34 -8.12
C ASP A 49 18.51 11.14 -8.42
N SER A 50 17.93 9.97 -8.67
CA SER A 50 18.67 8.78 -9.12
C SER A 50 19.30 8.98 -10.50
N VAL A 51 18.64 9.72 -11.40
CA VAL A 51 19.18 10.05 -12.73
C VAL A 51 20.26 11.13 -12.65
N LYS A 52 20.04 12.17 -11.83
CA LYS A 52 21.00 13.27 -11.65
C LYS A 52 22.28 12.81 -10.95
N SER A 53 22.17 11.95 -9.94
CA SER A 53 23.31 11.48 -9.14
C SER A 53 23.96 10.20 -9.67
N GLY A 54 23.20 9.31 -10.32
CA GLY A 54 23.64 7.97 -10.75
C GLY A 54 24.45 7.92 -12.05
N GLY A 55 24.91 9.05 -12.58
CA GLY A 55 25.76 9.09 -13.78
C GLY A 55 25.01 9.14 -15.12
N GLY A 56 23.73 9.53 -15.11
CA GLY A 56 22.94 9.79 -16.32
C GLY A 56 21.83 8.76 -16.60
N ALA A 57 20.97 9.08 -17.57
CA ALA A 57 19.73 8.34 -17.85
C ALA A 57 19.97 6.84 -18.15
N LEU A 58 21.05 6.51 -18.85
CA LEU A 58 21.34 5.14 -19.27
C LEU A 58 21.66 4.22 -18.09
N LEU A 59 22.40 4.70 -17.09
CA LEU A 59 22.75 3.90 -15.91
C LEU A 59 21.53 3.69 -14.99
N SER A 60 20.71 4.72 -14.79
CA SER A 60 19.47 4.58 -14.04
C SER A 60 18.48 3.63 -14.71
N LEU A 61 18.35 3.69 -16.05
CA LEU A 61 17.51 2.77 -16.82
C LEU A 61 17.98 1.33 -16.71
N LEU A 62 19.29 1.08 -16.84
CA LEU A 62 19.85 -0.26 -16.63
C LEU A 62 19.60 -0.75 -15.21
N GLY A 63 19.74 0.12 -14.21
CA GLY A 63 19.39 -0.19 -12.82
C GLY A 63 17.92 -0.61 -12.69
N PHE A 64 16.98 0.16 -13.25
CA PHE A 64 15.55 -0.15 -13.22
C PHE A 64 15.19 -1.43 -14.00
N LEU A 65 15.98 -1.85 -14.98
CA LEU A 65 15.72 -3.08 -15.72
C LEU A 65 16.30 -4.32 -15.02
N ILE A 66 17.53 -4.20 -14.50
CA ILE A 66 18.27 -5.32 -13.93
C ILE A 66 17.79 -5.61 -12.51
N PHE A 67 17.61 -4.57 -11.69
CA PHE A 67 17.32 -4.73 -10.26
C PHE A 67 16.04 -5.54 -9.97
N PRO A 68 14.89 -5.30 -10.65
CA PRO A 68 13.69 -6.08 -10.39
C PRO A 68 13.82 -7.56 -10.75
N ILE A 69 14.65 -7.91 -11.74
CA ILE A 69 14.84 -9.30 -12.18
C ILE A 69 15.55 -10.12 -11.11
N PHE A 70 16.59 -9.54 -10.50
CA PHE A 70 17.39 -10.24 -9.50
C PHE A 70 16.84 -10.13 -8.08
N TRP A 71 16.06 -9.09 -7.78
CA TRP A 71 15.55 -8.84 -6.44
C TRP A 71 14.03 -9.04 -6.35
N SER A 72 13.25 -8.21 -7.04
CA SER A 72 11.79 -8.14 -6.85
C SER A 72 11.04 -9.38 -7.35
N ILE A 73 11.44 -9.98 -8.49
CA ILE A 73 10.77 -11.17 -9.02
C ILE A 73 10.94 -12.37 -8.08
N PRO A 74 12.16 -12.75 -7.65
CA PRO A 74 12.33 -13.83 -6.69
C PRO A 74 11.59 -13.58 -5.37
N GLU A 75 11.67 -12.36 -4.83
CA GLU A 75 10.98 -11.97 -3.60
C GLU A 75 9.46 -12.10 -3.73
N ALA A 76 8.88 -11.65 -4.85
CA ALA A 76 7.45 -11.75 -5.11
C ALA A 76 6.98 -13.21 -5.23
N LEU A 77 7.77 -14.08 -5.85
CA LEU A 77 7.46 -15.51 -5.95
C LEU A 77 7.47 -16.19 -4.57
N ILE A 78 8.49 -15.91 -3.74
CA ILE A 78 8.56 -16.45 -2.36
C ILE A 78 7.36 -15.95 -1.54
N THR A 79 7.04 -14.66 -1.65
CA THR A 79 5.88 -14.05 -0.97
C THR A 79 4.57 -14.69 -1.43
N ALA A 80 4.42 -14.99 -2.72
CA ALA A 80 3.24 -15.66 -3.25
C ALA A 80 3.07 -17.08 -2.70
N GLU A 81 4.13 -17.89 -2.70
CA GLU A 81 4.12 -19.26 -2.16
C GLU A 81 3.78 -19.28 -0.65
N LEU A 82 4.37 -18.36 0.13
CA LEU A 82 4.10 -18.22 1.57
C LEU A 82 2.67 -17.74 1.83
N ALA A 83 2.18 -16.75 1.07
CA ALA A 83 0.81 -16.26 1.19
C ALA A 83 -0.23 -17.34 0.89
N THR A 84 0.06 -18.28 -0.02
CA THR A 84 -0.81 -19.44 -0.28
C THR A 84 -0.68 -20.55 0.77
N SER A 85 0.48 -20.68 1.41
CA SER A 85 0.76 -21.74 2.40
C SER A 85 0.19 -21.42 3.78
N PHE A 86 0.09 -20.15 4.15
CA PHE A 86 -0.41 -19.71 5.46
C PHE A 86 -1.77 -19.01 5.33
N PRO A 87 -2.90 -19.65 5.71
CA PRO A 87 -4.24 -19.07 5.60
C PRO A 87 -4.56 -18.02 6.67
N GLU A 88 -3.58 -17.64 7.48
CA GLU A 88 -3.73 -16.71 8.61
C GLU A 88 -3.42 -15.26 8.20
N ASN A 89 -4.20 -14.30 8.69
CA ASN A 89 -4.07 -12.87 8.38
C ASN A 89 -2.92 -12.18 9.14
N GLY A 90 -1.71 -12.73 9.13
CA GLY A 90 -0.56 -12.14 9.84
C GLY A 90 0.72 -11.97 9.02
N GLY A 91 0.69 -12.31 7.72
CA GLY A 91 1.75 -11.98 6.76
C GLY A 91 3.15 -12.38 7.23
N TYR A 92 4.13 -11.51 6.98
CA TYR A 92 5.56 -11.72 7.24
C TYR A 92 5.89 -12.11 8.69
N VAL A 93 5.16 -11.59 9.67
CA VAL A 93 5.38 -11.91 11.10
C VAL A 93 5.09 -13.39 11.37
N ILE A 94 4.01 -13.93 10.80
CA ILE A 94 3.68 -15.35 10.94
C ILE A 94 4.68 -16.20 10.18
N TRP A 95 5.01 -15.84 8.94
CA TRP A 95 5.93 -16.61 8.10
C TRP A 95 7.30 -16.79 8.78
N ILE A 96 7.85 -15.71 9.33
CA ILE A 96 9.15 -15.74 10.01
C ILE A 96 9.04 -16.39 11.40
N SER A 97 7.94 -16.16 12.12
CA SER A 97 7.70 -16.84 13.41
C SER A 97 7.64 -18.36 13.25
N SER A 98 7.02 -18.85 12.17
CA SER A 98 6.93 -20.27 11.86
C SER A 98 8.26 -20.86 11.43
N ALA A 99 9.11 -20.11 10.73
CA ALA A 99 10.41 -20.60 10.24
C ALA A 99 11.55 -20.49 11.27
N PHE A 100 11.64 -19.37 11.99
CA PHE A 100 12.78 -19.03 12.86
C PHE A 100 12.40 -18.85 14.34
N GLY A 101 11.11 -18.89 14.66
CA GLY A 101 10.58 -18.76 16.00
C GLY A 101 10.07 -17.34 16.35
N PRO A 102 9.34 -17.19 17.46
CA PRO A 102 8.56 -15.97 17.76
C PRO A 102 9.39 -14.67 17.88
N PHE A 103 10.64 -14.78 18.34
CA PHE A 103 11.54 -13.62 18.50
C PHE A 103 11.85 -12.94 17.16
N TRP A 104 12.19 -13.72 16.14
CA TRP A 104 12.53 -13.20 14.81
C TRP A 104 11.31 -12.65 14.07
N GLY A 105 10.14 -13.25 14.28
CA GLY A 105 8.89 -12.69 13.76
C GLY A 105 8.53 -11.33 14.36
N PHE A 106 8.76 -11.15 15.68
CA PHE A 106 8.60 -9.84 16.31
C PHE A 106 9.59 -8.81 15.75
N GLN A 107 10.86 -9.20 15.58
CA GLN A 107 11.88 -8.30 15.04
C GLN A 107 11.53 -7.81 13.63
N GLU A 108 11.04 -8.70 12.76
CA GLU A 108 10.59 -8.28 11.43
C GLU A 108 9.37 -7.38 11.49
N GLY A 109 8.37 -7.74 12.31
CA GLY A 109 7.19 -6.90 12.50
C GLY A 109 7.54 -5.49 12.98
N PHE A 110 8.53 -5.38 13.89
CA PHE A 110 9.03 -4.10 14.36
C PHE A 110 9.72 -3.29 13.25
N TRP A 111 10.58 -3.92 12.45
CA TRP A 111 11.24 -3.24 11.32
C TRP A 111 10.26 -2.79 10.26
N LYS A 112 9.27 -3.62 9.90
CA LYS A 112 8.22 -3.24 8.95
C LYS A 112 7.36 -2.09 9.49
N TRP A 113 7.01 -2.11 10.77
CA TRP A 113 6.31 -0.99 11.40
C TRP A 113 7.13 0.30 11.35
N PHE A 114 8.43 0.21 11.68
CA PHE A 114 9.34 1.36 11.65
C PHE A 114 9.49 1.93 10.23
N SER A 115 9.63 1.07 9.21
CA SER A 115 9.61 1.47 7.80
C SER A 115 8.33 2.23 7.47
N GLY A 116 7.17 1.69 7.86
CA GLY A 116 5.89 2.36 7.62
C GLY A 116 5.77 3.73 8.31
N VAL A 117 6.36 3.91 9.49
CA VAL A 117 6.42 5.23 10.15
C VAL A 117 7.29 6.20 9.35
N MET A 118 8.42 5.76 8.82
CA MET A 118 9.30 6.57 7.98
C MET A 118 8.61 6.96 6.67
N ASP A 119 7.93 6.02 6.01
CA ASP A 119 7.21 6.28 4.76
C ASP A 119 6.10 7.32 4.96
N ASN A 120 5.32 7.21 6.05
CA ASN A 120 4.29 8.18 6.39
C ASN A 120 4.84 9.58 6.69
N ALA A 121 6.09 9.69 7.14
CA ALA A 121 6.76 10.98 7.33
C ALA A 121 7.35 11.53 6.02
N LEU A 122 7.85 10.65 5.15
CA LEU A 122 8.53 11.02 3.91
C LEU A 122 7.56 11.53 2.84
N TYR A 123 6.43 10.84 2.61
CA TYR A 123 5.53 11.16 1.51
C TYR A 123 4.91 12.57 1.55
N PRO A 124 4.42 13.09 2.70
CA PRO A 124 3.92 14.47 2.77
C PRO A 124 5.01 15.51 2.51
N VAL A 125 6.25 15.22 2.94
CA VAL A 125 7.40 16.11 2.73
C VAL A 125 7.75 16.16 1.25
N LEU A 126 7.86 15.00 0.59
CA LEU A 126 8.09 14.91 -0.84
C LEU A 126 7.01 15.65 -1.63
N PHE A 127 5.74 15.43 -1.28
CA PHE A 127 4.62 16.12 -1.93
C PHE A 127 4.76 17.66 -1.87
N LEU A 128 5.16 18.20 -0.71
CA LEU A 128 5.42 19.63 -0.58
C LEU A 128 6.64 20.10 -1.36
N ASP A 129 7.71 19.30 -1.42
CA ASP A 129 8.90 19.63 -2.19
C ASP A 129 8.62 19.70 -3.69
N TYR A 130 7.71 18.85 -4.21
CA TYR A 130 7.19 18.99 -5.57
C TYR A 130 6.31 20.23 -5.73
N LEU A 131 5.38 20.50 -4.79
CA LEU A 131 4.53 21.70 -4.85
C LEU A 131 5.34 23.00 -4.79
N LYS A 132 6.46 23.01 -4.07
CA LYS A 132 7.36 24.17 -3.98
C LYS A 132 7.87 24.61 -5.36
N GLN A 133 8.08 23.70 -6.31
CA GLN A 133 8.54 24.05 -7.66
C GLN A 133 7.51 24.91 -8.40
N SER A 134 6.22 24.69 -8.15
CA SER A 134 5.11 25.45 -8.76
C SER A 134 4.68 26.65 -7.92
N LEU A 135 4.74 26.52 -6.60
CA LEU A 135 4.28 27.51 -5.63
C LEU A 135 5.39 27.79 -4.59
N PRO A 136 6.25 28.79 -4.81
CA PRO A 136 7.42 29.05 -3.97
C PRO A 136 7.09 29.50 -2.54
N ILE A 137 5.81 29.75 -2.23
CA ILE A 137 5.35 30.05 -0.86
C ILE A 137 5.67 28.92 0.13
N PHE A 138 5.75 27.68 -0.34
CA PHE A 138 6.09 26.51 0.48
C PHE A 138 7.58 26.39 0.83
N ASP A 139 8.43 27.31 0.34
CA ASP A 139 9.81 27.44 0.81
C ASP A 139 9.87 28.12 2.20
N GLN A 140 8.88 28.93 2.53
CA GLN A 140 8.82 29.63 3.81
C GLN A 140 8.38 28.69 4.93
N LEU A 141 9.17 28.62 6.00
CA LEU A 141 8.92 27.72 7.13
C LEU A 141 7.52 27.88 7.74
N TYR A 142 7.04 29.13 7.81
CA TYR A 142 5.72 29.48 8.34
C TYR A 142 4.55 28.94 7.52
N ALA A 143 4.73 28.72 6.21
CA ALA A 143 3.71 28.09 5.36
C ALA A 143 3.91 26.56 5.31
N ARG A 144 5.17 26.11 5.24
CA ARG A 144 5.54 24.69 5.12
C ARG A 144 5.08 23.85 6.32
N ILE A 145 5.38 24.28 7.55
CA ILE A 145 5.06 23.50 8.76
C ILE A 145 3.54 23.31 8.93
N PRO A 146 2.69 24.37 8.90
CA PRO A 146 1.26 24.19 9.04
C PRO A 146 0.64 23.36 7.92
N THR A 147 1.12 23.49 6.68
CA THR A 147 0.63 22.67 5.56
C THR A 147 0.97 21.20 5.75
N LEU A 148 2.19 20.85 6.19
CA LEU A 148 2.54 19.45 6.51
C LEU A 148 1.63 18.89 7.60
N LEU A 149 1.43 19.63 8.69
CA LEU A 149 0.53 19.21 9.77
C LEU A 149 -0.90 19.00 9.27
N ALA A 150 -1.42 19.93 8.47
CA ALA A 150 -2.76 19.84 7.90
C ALA A 150 -2.92 18.61 6.99
N ILE A 151 -1.95 18.33 6.13
CA ILE A 151 -1.94 17.15 5.26
C ILE A 151 -1.90 15.88 6.12
N THR A 152 -0.99 15.78 7.10
CA THR A 152 -0.88 14.60 7.96
C THR A 152 -2.18 14.34 8.73
N ILE A 153 -2.81 15.38 9.29
CA ILE A 153 -4.10 15.25 10.00
C ILE A 153 -5.21 14.79 9.04
N LEU A 154 -5.27 15.37 7.83
CA LEU A 154 -6.25 15.00 6.82
C LEU A 154 -6.09 13.55 6.36
N LEU A 155 -4.86 13.14 6.04
CA LEU A 155 -4.54 11.75 5.66
C LEU A 155 -4.86 10.78 6.79
N THR A 156 -4.53 11.14 8.03
CA THR A 156 -4.88 10.34 9.21
C THR A 156 -6.40 10.17 9.32
N TYR A 157 -7.17 11.25 9.17
CA TYR A 157 -8.62 11.20 9.18
C TYR A 157 -9.20 10.33 8.05
N LEU A 158 -8.64 10.41 6.84
CA LEU A 158 -9.04 9.57 5.71
C LEU A 158 -8.74 8.09 5.96
N ASN A 159 -7.61 7.76 6.58
CA ASN A 159 -7.28 6.39 6.96
C ASN A 159 -8.30 5.81 7.97
N TYR A 160 -8.83 6.63 8.88
CA TYR A 160 -9.90 6.21 9.81
C TYR A 160 -11.26 5.94 9.13
N ARG A 161 -11.56 6.60 8.00
CA ARG A 161 -12.84 6.42 7.26
C ARG A 161 -12.96 5.06 6.55
N GLY A 162 -11.86 4.31 6.41
CA GLY A 162 -11.87 2.91 6.01
C GLY A 162 -11.16 2.61 4.69
N LEU A 163 -10.52 1.43 4.65
CA LEU A 163 -9.66 0.94 3.57
C LEU A 163 -10.33 0.91 2.18
N HIS A 164 -11.65 0.76 2.12
CA HIS A 164 -12.38 0.71 0.85
C HIS A 164 -12.29 2.02 0.06
N ILE A 165 -12.32 3.17 0.76
CA ILE A 165 -12.21 4.50 0.13
C ILE A 165 -10.77 4.73 -0.36
N VAL A 166 -9.78 4.23 0.40
CA VAL A 166 -8.36 4.32 0.04
C VAL A 166 -8.06 3.49 -1.20
N GLY A 167 -8.58 2.26 -1.29
CA GLY A 167 -8.39 1.41 -2.47
C GLY A 167 -8.95 2.01 -3.76
N PHE A 168 -10.14 2.61 -3.72
CA PHE A 168 -10.70 3.30 -4.90
C PHE A 168 -9.91 4.56 -5.26
N SER A 169 -9.53 5.36 -4.25
CA SER A 169 -8.69 6.54 -4.45
C SER A 169 -7.34 6.18 -5.08
N ALA A 170 -6.73 5.07 -4.67
CA ALA A 170 -5.49 4.56 -5.24
C ALA A 170 -5.64 4.21 -6.73
N VAL A 171 -6.69 3.50 -7.13
CA VAL A 171 -6.93 3.18 -8.56
C VAL A 171 -7.11 4.45 -9.39
N LEU A 172 -7.84 5.45 -8.87
CA LEU A 172 -8.02 6.73 -9.55
C LEU A 172 -6.69 7.48 -9.67
N LEU A 173 -5.90 7.51 -8.60
CA LEU A 173 -4.58 8.13 -8.59
C LEU A 173 -3.63 7.44 -9.58
N ALA A 174 -3.67 6.11 -9.70
CA ALA A 174 -2.84 5.34 -10.65
C ALA A 174 -3.24 5.64 -12.08
N SER A 175 -4.53 5.69 -12.33
CA SER A 175 -5.05 6.05 -13.65
C SER A 175 -4.61 7.46 -14.02
N PHE A 176 -4.73 8.41 -13.08
CA PHE A 176 -4.33 9.79 -13.29
C PHE A 176 -2.82 9.97 -13.47
N SER A 177 -1.99 9.24 -12.70
CA SER A 177 -0.53 9.34 -12.78
C SER A 177 0.05 8.72 -14.07
N LEU A 178 -0.64 7.74 -14.67
CA LEU A 178 -0.25 7.12 -15.93
C LEU A 178 -0.65 7.95 -17.17
N LEU A 179 -1.62 8.87 -17.05
CA LEU A 179 -2.10 9.69 -18.17
C LEU A 179 -0.98 10.51 -18.85
N PRO A 180 -0.12 11.25 -18.13
CA PRO A 180 0.97 12.02 -18.77
C PRO A 180 1.91 11.14 -19.57
N PHE A 181 2.23 9.94 -19.09
CA PHE A 181 3.09 8.99 -19.79
C PHE A 181 2.40 8.45 -21.06
N ALA A 182 1.12 8.09 -20.98
CA ALA A 182 0.35 7.65 -22.15
C ALA A 182 0.28 8.74 -23.22
N VAL A 183 0.08 10.00 -22.81
CA VAL A 183 0.07 11.16 -23.71
C VAL A 183 1.44 11.35 -24.36
N MET A 184 2.53 11.30 -23.60
CA MET A 184 3.89 11.41 -24.15
C MET A 184 4.21 10.30 -25.16
N VAL A 185 3.87 9.04 -24.85
CA VAL A 185 4.06 7.90 -25.77
C VAL A 185 3.23 8.08 -27.05
N PHE A 186 1.99 8.56 -26.91
CA PHE A 186 1.13 8.83 -28.07
C PHE A 186 1.70 9.94 -28.96
N PHE A 187 2.16 11.06 -28.39
CA PHE A 187 2.81 12.13 -29.15
C PHE A 187 4.11 11.67 -29.82
N GLN A 188 4.92 10.85 -29.15
CA GLN A 188 6.15 10.29 -29.72
C GLN A 188 5.86 9.30 -30.86
N SER A 189 4.79 8.50 -30.76
CA SER A 189 4.36 7.57 -31.80
C SER A 189 3.89 8.30 -33.08
N GLN A 190 3.32 9.50 -32.93
CA GLN A 190 2.90 10.36 -34.05
C GLN A 190 4.07 11.11 -34.71
N ASN A 191 5.24 11.15 -34.06
CA ASN A 191 6.42 11.86 -34.55
C ASN A 191 7.64 10.92 -34.49
N PRO A 192 7.66 9.84 -35.31
CA PRO A 192 8.88 9.05 -35.45
C PRO A 192 9.95 9.96 -36.05
N ALA A 193 11.06 10.09 -35.34
CA ALA A 193 12.23 10.84 -35.79
C ALA A 193 12.71 10.37 -37.17
#